data_AF-A0A2T4BFJ3-F1
#
_entry.id   AF-A0A2T4BFJ3-F1
#
_cell.length_a   1.000
_cell.length_b   1.000
_cell.length_c   1.000
_cell.angle_alpha   90.00
_cell.angle_beta   90.00
_cell.angle_gamma   90.00
#
_symmetry.space_group_name_H-M   'P 1'
#
loop_
_entity.id
_entity.type
_entity.pdbx_description
1 polymer ?
#
loop_
_entity_poly.entity_id
_entity_poly.type
_entity_poly.pdbx_seq_one_letter_code
_entity_poly.pdbx_strand_id
1 'polypeptide(L)'
;MASSSSIPCPPRGIYVPAVAFFHPDETIDFDAIRAHLTRLAEGGVDGLVIQGSNGEAMHMLHDERQQVLRLARELTCGNMGKLQRVAHDPRIGRPFAAFAGKTDFFLHGLVGGSHGVIAATANLLPKAHAHMLRLYDEGRLKEAQELQTRFSRADWALVQLGIAGIKAALQKYYGYGGGRSRRPLSSAVDAKKLDGEVDAAVGGLVELENSL
;
A
#
# COMPACT_ATOMS: atom_id res chain seq x y z
N MET A 1 -38.15 -6.55 8.11
CA MET A 1 -37.53 -7.63 8.90
C MET A 1 -36.03 -7.44 8.84
N ALA A 2 -35.38 -7.16 9.97
CA ALA A 2 -33.95 -6.92 10.02
C ALA A 2 -33.14 -8.23 10.09
N SER A 3 -31.95 -8.20 9.48
CA SER A 3 -30.73 -8.93 9.87
C SER A 3 -30.63 -10.45 9.60
N SER A 4 -29.87 -10.78 8.54
CA SER A 4 -28.67 -11.60 8.74
C SER A 4 -27.54 -11.05 7.85
N SER A 5 -26.76 -10.11 8.40
CA SER A 5 -25.48 -9.71 7.81
C SER A 5 -24.50 -10.87 7.95
N SER A 6 -24.56 -11.87 7.07
CA SER A 6 -23.53 -12.89 7.04
C SER A 6 -22.25 -12.21 6.56
N ILE A 7 -21.27 -12.10 7.46
CA ILE A 7 -19.87 -11.85 7.12
C ILE A 7 -19.56 -12.73 5.89
N PRO A 8 -19.06 -12.18 4.77
CA PRO A 8 -18.86 -13.01 3.58
C PRO A 8 -17.85 -14.09 3.95
N CYS A 9 -18.31 -15.34 3.92
CA CYS A 9 -17.44 -16.51 4.02
C CYS A 9 -16.32 -16.35 2.98
N PRO A 10 -15.05 -16.66 3.32
CA PRO A 10 -13.99 -16.69 2.32
C PRO A 10 -14.45 -17.45 1.06
N PRO A 11 -14.27 -16.90 -0.15
CA PRO A 11 -14.75 -17.52 -1.37
C PRO A 11 -14.18 -18.92 -1.55
N ARG A 12 -14.87 -19.81 -2.27
CA ARG A 12 -14.31 -21.14 -2.61
C ARG A 12 -12.99 -20.96 -3.36
N GLY A 13 -11.92 -21.57 -2.85
CA GLY A 13 -10.58 -21.43 -3.38
C GLY A 13 -9.53 -22.22 -2.60
N ILE A 14 -8.27 -22.10 -3.00
CA ILE A 14 -7.11 -22.70 -2.36
C ILE A 14 -6.52 -21.71 -1.35
N TYR A 15 -6.58 -22.09 -0.06
CA TYR A 15 -6.04 -21.30 1.05
C TYR A 15 -4.85 -22.02 1.64
N VAL A 16 -3.67 -21.41 1.55
CA VAL A 16 -2.43 -22.05 2.00
C VAL A 16 -2.12 -21.65 3.44
N PRO A 17 -2.05 -22.61 4.39
CA PRO A 17 -1.52 -22.36 5.73
C PRO A 17 -0.01 -22.15 5.63
N ALA A 18 0.41 -20.89 5.57
CA ALA A 18 1.82 -20.55 5.39
C ALA A 18 2.65 -21.00 6.59
N VAL A 19 3.81 -21.59 6.29
CA VAL A 19 4.77 -22.05 7.31
C VAL A 19 5.59 -20.89 7.85
N ALA A 20 6.08 -21.02 9.08
CA ALA A 20 7.07 -20.12 9.65
C ALA A 20 8.49 -20.56 9.25
N PHE A 21 9.42 -19.62 9.26
CA PHE A 21 10.84 -19.88 9.02
C PHE A 21 11.64 -19.22 10.13
N PHE A 22 12.66 -19.93 10.60
CA PHE A 22 13.52 -19.50 11.68
C PHE A 22 14.99 -19.72 11.28
N HIS A 23 15.85 -18.86 11.78
CA HIS A 23 17.30 -19.05 11.73
C HIS A 23 17.72 -20.17 12.71
N PRO A 24 18.97 -20.68 12.61
CA PRO A 24 19.47 -21.70 13.54
C PRO A 24 19.49 -21.27 15.02
N ASP A 25 19.43 -19.97 15.30
CA ASP A 25 19.32 -19.40 16.65
C ASP A 25 17.86 -19.20 17.11
N GLU A 26 16.90 -19.79 16.38
CA GLU A 26 15.46 -19.75 16.63
C GLU A 26 14.81 -18.36 16.45
N THR A 27 15.55 -17.35 15.97
CA THR A 27 14.96 -16.06 15.60
C THR A 27 14.21 -16.15 14.27
N ILE A 28 13.19 -15.30 14.07
CA ILE A 28 12.37 -15.34 12.85
C ILE A 28 13.15 -14.93 11.60
N ASP A 29 13.09 -15.76 10.56
CA ASP A 29 13.64 -15.48 9.24
C ASP A 29 12.60 -14.77 8.36
N PHE A 30 12.57 -13.45 8.45
CA PHE A 30 11.63 -12.63 7.68
C PHE A 30 11.88 -12.67 6.16
N ASP A 31 13.12 -12.93 5.72
CA ASP A 31 13.47 -12.96 4.30
C ASP A 31 12.97 -14.26 3.65
N ALA A 32 13.12 -15.39 4.35
CA ALA A 32 12.54 -16.67 3.93
C ALA A 32 11.00 -16.61 3.91
N ILE A 33 10.37 -16.05 4.96
CA ILE A 33 8.92 -15.82 4.99
C ILE A 33 8.50 -14.97 3.79
N ARG A 34 9.23 -13.89 3.49
CA ARG A 34 8.94 -13.00 2.36
C ARG A 34 8.98 -13.75 1.03
N ALA A 35 10.07 -14.45 0.76
CA ALA A 35 10.25 -15.22 -0.47
C ALA A 35 9.15 -16.29 -0.62
N HIS A 36 8.80 -16.97 0.47
CA HIS A 36 7.78 -18.01 0.46
C HIS A 36 6.39 -17.45 0.18
N LEU A 37 5.98 -16.39 0.88
CA LEU A 37 4.65 -15.80 0.70
C LEU A 37 4.49 -15.19 -0.71
N THR A 38 5.54 -14.55 -1.25
CA THR A 38 5.53 -14.05 -2.63
C THR A 38 5.35 -15.19 -3.64
N ARG A 39 6.11 -16.28 -3.50
CA ARG A 39 5.98 -17.46 -4.37
C ARG A 39 4.55 -18.03 -4.31
N LEU A 40 3.95 -18.13 -3.13
CA LEU A 40 2.57 -18.61 -2.99
C LEU A 40 1.57 -17.68 -3.68
N ALA A 41 1.72 -16.36 -3.50
CA ALA A 41 0.87 -15.36 -4.12
C ALA A 41 0.98 -15.37 -5.66
N GLU A 42 2.18 -15.50 -6.21
CA GLU A 42 2.44 -15.64 -7.65
C GLU A 42 1.94 -16.97 -8.21
N GLY A 43 1.92 -18.02 -7.38
CA GLY A 43 1.36 -19.33 -7.72
C GLY A 43 -0.17 -19.34 -7.91
N GLY A 44 -0.85 -18.21 -7.68
CA GLY A 44 -2.28 -18.06 -7.97
C GLY A 44 -3.23 -18.62 -6.91
N VAL A 45 -2.76 -18.81 -5.67
CA VAL A 45 -3.62 -19.23 -4.55
C VAL A 45 -4.62 -18.14 -4.18
N ASP A 46 -5.83 -18.54 -3.75
CA ASP A 46 -6.92 -17.61 -3.46
C ASP A 46 -6.75 -16.88 -2.12
N GLY A 47 -5.97 -17.45 -1.21
CA GLY A 47 -5.63 -16.80 0.05
C GLY A 47 -4.48 -17.44 0.81
N LEU A 48 -3.92 -16.66 1.73
CA LEU A 48 -2.88 -17.09 2.66
C LEU A 48 -3.49 -17.13 4.06
N VAL A 49 -3.31 -18.25 4.76
CA VAL A 49 -3.68 -18.41 6.16
C VAL A 49 -2.40 -18.27 6.97
N ILE A 50 -2.26 -17.13 7.63
CA ILE A 50 -1.09 -16.78 8.41
C ILE A 50 -1.34 -17.14 9.87
N GLN A 51 -0.33 -17.66 10.56
CA GLN A 51 -0.40 -18.02 11.99
C GLN A 51 -1.39 -19.12 12.34
N GLY A 52 -1.56 -20.11 11.45
CA GLY A 52 -2.11 -21.41 11.83
C GLY A 52 -1.09 -22.26 12.59
N SER A 53 -1.45 -23.51 12.91
CA SER A 53 -0.52 -24.47 13.51
C SER A 53 0.75 -24.67 12.68
N ASN A 54 0.63 -24.69 11.35
CA ASN A 54 1.77 -24.79 10.42
C ASN A 54 2.64 -23.52 10.42
N GLY A 55 2.06 -22.38 10.76
CA GLY A 55 2.79 -21.13 10.95
C GLY A 55 3.34 -20.99 12.37
N GLU A 56 3.31 -22.05 13.18
CA GLU A 56 3.92 -22.15 14.52
C GLU A 56 3.57 -21.01 15.48
N ALA A 57 2.34 -20.47 15.36
CA ALA A 57 1.90 -19.28 16.09
C ALA A 57 1.92 -19.40 17.62
N MET A 58 1.85 -20.62 18.13
CA MET A 58 1.92 -20.89 19.58
C MET A 58 3.35 -20.82 20.12
N HIS A 59 4.37 -20.93 19.25
CA HIS A 59 5.79 -20.88 19.59
C HIS A 59 6.41 -19.51 19.35
N MET A 60 5.64 -18.55 18.83
CA MET A 60 6.08 -17.17 18.60
C MET A 60 5.63 -16.22 19.72
N LEU A 61 6.45 -15.22 20.00
CA LEU A 61 6.11 -14.08 20.84
C LEU A 61 4.98 -13.25 20.19
N HIS A 62 4.29 -12.44 21.01
CA HIS A 62 3.24 -11.57 20.51
C HIS A 62 3.75 -10.59 19.43
N ASP A 63 4.92 -10.00 19.65
CA ASP A 63 5.49 -9.00 18.73
C ASP A 63 5.93 -9.63 17.40
N GLU A 64 6.54 -10.80 17.47
CA GLU A 64 6.88 -11.64 16.33
C GLU A 64 5.66 -11.97 15.49
N ARG A 65 4.56 -12.38 16.14
CA ARG A 65 3.29 -12.59 15.44
C ARG A 65 2.79 -11.33 14.74
N GLN A 66 2.84 -10.18 15.41
CA GLN A 66 2.43 -8.93 14.78
C GLN A 66 3.33 -8.56 13.59
N GLN A 67 4.63 -8.85 13.64
CA GLN A 67 5.58 -8.62 12.55
C GLN A 67 5.29 -9.54 11.35
N VAL A 68 5.06 -10.84 11.56
CA VAL A 68 4.74 -11.80 10.48
C VAL A 68 3.41 -11.44 9.80
N LEU A 69 2.38 -11.05 10.56
CA LEU A 69 1.11 -10.59 9.99
C LEU A 69 1.27 -9.31 9.16
N ARG A 70 2.08 -8.35 9.64
CA ARG A 70 2.39 -7.13 8.89
C ARG A 70 3.10 -7.45 7.57
N LEU A 71 4.12 -8.31 7.62
CA LEU A 71 4.85 -8.75 6.43
C LEU A 71 3.91 -9.42 5.41
N ALA A 72 3.08 -10.36 5.84
CA ALA A 72 2.14 -11.05 4.96
C ALA A 72 1.10 -10.10 4.32
N ARG A 73 0.64 -9.11 5.10
CA ARG A 73 -0.23 -8.06 4.58
C ARG A 73 0.50 -7.21 3.54
N GLU A 74 1.71 -6.74 3.84
CA GLU A 74 2.52 -5.92 2.92
C GLU A 74 2.70 -6.61 1.57
N LEU A 75 3.00 -7.91 1.58
CA LEU A 75 3.20 -8.72 0.38
C LEU A 75 1.94 -8.95 -0.44
N THR A 76 0.76 -8.87 0.18
CA THR A 76 -0.53 -9.06 -0.49
C THR A 76 -1.22 -7.73 -0.83
N CYS A 77 -0.69 -6.60 -0.37
CA CYS A 77 -1.15 -5.25 -0.64
C CYS A 77 -0.43 -4.68 -1.87
N GLY A 78 -1.17 -4.39 -2.95
CA GLY A 78 -0.62 -3.85 -4.21
C GLY A 78 -0.80 -4.76 -5.43
N ASN A 79 -1.51 -5.88 -5.29
CA ASN A 79 -1.85 -6.73 -6.43
C ASN A 79 -2.97 -6.07 -7.27
N MET A 80 -2.58 -5.49 -8.41
CA MET A 80 -3.52 -4.85 -9.36
C MET A 80 -4.57 -5.83 -9.89
N GLY A 81 -4.19 -7.08 -10.14
CA GLY A 81 -5.13 -8.11 -10.57
C GLY A 81 -6.19 -8.43 -9.51
N LYS A 82 -5.84 -8.39 -8.22
CA LYS A 82 -6.80 -8.51 -7.12
C LYS A 82 -7.76 -7.33 -7.09
N LEU A 83 -7.24 -6.10 -7.22
CA LEU A 83 -8.08 -4.89 -7.28
C LEU A 83 -9.11 -5.02 -8.40
N GLN A 84 -8.67 -5.39 -9.61
CA GLN A 84 -9.56 -5.52 -10.76
C GLN A 84 -10.59 -6.64 -10.59
N ARG A 85 -10.18 -7.81 -10.07
CA ARG A 85 -11.12 -8.90 -9.75
C ARG A 85 -12.18 -8.47 -8.74
N VAL A 86 -11.79 -7.70 -7.72
CA VAL A 86 -12.73 -7.20 -6.70
C VAL A 86 -13.64 -6.10 -7.25
N ALA A 87 -13.10 -5.18 -8.05
CA ALA A 87 -13.88 -4.10 -8.68
C ALA A 87 -14.95 -4.62 -9.64
N HIS A 88 -14.72 -5.77 -10.27
CA HIS A 88 -15.62 -6.39 -11.25
C HIS A 88 -16.21 -7.74 -10.79
N ASP A 89 -16.16 -8.06 -9.49
CA ASP A 89 -16.62 -9.36 -9.01
C ASP A 89 -18.16 -9.48 -9.16
N PRO A 90 -18.67 -10.41 -9.99
CA PRO A 90 -20.11 -10.54 -10.22
C PRO A 90 -20.88 -11.00 -8.98
N ARG A 91 -20.19 -11.49 -7.95
CA ARG A 91 -20.78 -11.88 -6.66
C ARG A 91 -21.12 -10.67 -5.79
N ILE A 92 -20.56 -9.49 -6.08
CA ILE A 92 -20.83 -8.26 -5.36
C ILE A 92 -22.11 -7.63 -5.93
N GLY A 93 -23.26 -8.08 -5.43
CA GLY A 93 -24.59 -7.62 -5.87
C GLY A 93 -25.05 -6.28 -5.28
N ARG A 94 -24.12 -5.45 -4.77
CA ARG A 94 -24.40 -4.14 -4.16
C ARG A 94 -23.32 -3.13 -4.57
N PRO A 95 -23.59 -1.81 -4.50
CA PRO A 95 -22.55 -0.81 -4.72
C PRO A 95 -21.34 -1.07 -3.81
N PHE A 96 -20.16 -1.16 -4.42
CA PHE A 96 -18.90 -1.40 -3.73
C PHE A 96 -17.78 -0.60 -4.39
N ALA A 97 -17.01 0.14 -3.58
CA ALA A 97 -15.93 0.97 -4.05
C ALA A 97 -14.58 0.33 -3.70
N ALA A 98 -13.90 -0.22 -4.70
CA ALA A 98 -12.51 -0.64 -4.58
C ALA A 98 -11.58 0.57 -4.71
N PHE A 99 -10.50 0.61 -3.94
CA PHE A 99 -9.51 1.70 -3.97
C PHE A 99 -8.11 1.16 -4.20
N ALA A 100 -7.31 1.88 -4.98
CA ALA A 100 -5.87 1.68 -5.01
C ALA A 100 -5.26 2.04 -3.65
N GLY A 101 -4.27 1.27 -3.18
CA GLY A 101 -3.64 1.49 -1.88
C GLY A 101 -2.36 2.33 -1.90
N LYS A 102 -1.88 2.73 -3.08
CA LYS A 102 -0.68 3.55 -3.26
C LYS A 102 -0.85 4.50 -4.44
N THR A 103 -0.19 5.66 -4.37
CA THR A 103 -0.16 6.66 -5.43
C THR A 103 0.62 6.14 -6.65
N ASP A 104 1.63 5.29 -6.43
CA ASP A 104 2.46 4.66 -7.46
C ASP A 104 1.68 3.90 -8.55
N PHE A 105 0.46 3.45 -8.26
CA PHE A 105 -0.40 2.76 -9.23
C PHE A 105 -1.81 3.35 -9.31
N PHE A 106 -1.99 4.63 -9.01
CA PHE A 106 -3.31 5.26 -8.99
C PHE A 106 -4.07 5.14 -10.33
N LEU A 107 -3.47 5.59 -11.44
CA LEU A 107 -4.07 5.48 -12.78
C LEU A 107 -4.36 4.02 -13.15
N HIS A 108 -3.45 3.10 -12.85
CA HIS A 108 -3.68 1.66 -13.07
C HIS A 108 -4.88 1.16 -12.27
N GLY A 109 -5.07 1.66 -11.03
CA GLY A 109 -6.25 1.44 -10.20
C GLY A 109 -7.52 1.85 -10.89
N LEU A 110 -7.55 3.09 -11.40
CA LEU A 110 -8.71 3.64 -12.10
C LEU A 110 -9.06 2.80 -13.35
N VAL A 111 -8.07 2.44 -14.15
CA VAL A 111 -8.23 1.54 -15.31
C VAL A 111 -8.77 0.17 -14.87
N GLY A 112 -8.33 -0.34 -13.71
CA GLY A 112 -8.82 -1.59 -13.12
C GLY A 112 -10.18 -1.48 -12.43
N GLY A 113 -10.88 -0.34 -12.52
CA GLY A 113 -12.20 -0.14 -11.92
C GLY A 113 -12.18 0.35 -10.46
N SER A 114 -11.05 0.83 -9.96
CA SER A 114 -11.03 1.51 -8.66
C SER A 114 -11.82 2.82 -8.74
N HIS A 115 -12.49 3.16 -7.65
CA HIS A 115 -13.20 4.44 -7.50
C HIS A 115 -12.27 5.59 -7.09
N GLY A 116 -10.97 5.32 -6.98
CA GLY A 116 -9.99 6.26 -6.48
C GLY A 116 -8.78 5.58 -5.87
N VAL A 117 -8.11 6.32 -4.99
CA VAL A 117 -6.94 5.88 -4.24
C VAL A 117 -7.03 6.29 -2.76
N ILE A 118 -6.52 5.43 -1.90
CA ILE A 118 -6.23 5.72 -0.49
C ILE A 118 -4.71 5.59 -0.34
N ALA A 119 -4.00 6.72 -0.37
CA ALA A 119 -2.55 6.73 -0.35
C ALA A 119 -1.99 7.79 0.60
N ALA A 120 -0.82 7.49 1.19
CA ALA A 120 -0.16 8.38 2.13
C ALA A 120 0.27 9.71 1.48
N THR A 121 0.78 9.65 0.25
CA THR A 121 1.28 10.80 -0.53
C THR A 121 0.18 11.82 -0.85
N ALA A 122 -1.10 11.44 -0.80
CA ALA A 122 -2.22 12.38 -0.92
C ALA A 122 -2.29 13.40 0.24
N ASN A 123 -1.66 13.12 1.39
CA ASN A 123 -1.51 14.14 2.45
C ASN A 123 -0.59 15.29 2.02
N LEU A 124 0.36 15.03 1.11
CA LEU A 124 1.30 16.01 0.61
C LEU A 124 0.80 16.69 -0.67
N LEU A 125 0.15 15.93 -1.57
CA LEU A 125 -0.20 16.36 -2.93
C LEU A 125 -1.71 16.23 -3.24
N PRO A 126 -2.63 16.76 -2.42
CA PRO A 126 -4.06 16.52 -2.57
C PRO A 126 -4.65 17.02 -3.91
N LYS A 127 -4.27 18.20 -4.40
CA LYS A 127 -4.79 18.76 -5.66
C LYS A 127 -4.30 17.96 -6.87
N ALA A 128 -3.06 17.49 -6.88
CA ALA A 128 -2.54 16.64 -7.93
C ALA A 128 -3.30 15.30 -7.97
N HIS A 129 -3.68 14.73 -6.82
CA HIS A 129 -4.50 13.51 -6.78
C HIS A 129 -5.90 13.76 -7.32
N ALA A 130 -6.54 14.87 -6.93
CA ALA A 130 -7.83 15.28 -7.49
C ALA A 130 -7.74 15.55 -9.00
N HIS A 131 -6.61 16.11 -9.46
CA HIS A 131 -6.34 16.37 -10.86
C HIS A 131 -6.18 15.08 -11.67
N MET A 132 -5.49 14.07 -11.13
CA MET A 132 -5.43 12.73 -11.75
C MET A 132 -6.82 12.14 -11.98
N LEU A 133 -7.69 12.20 -10.96
CA LEU A 133 -9.06 11.70 -11.08
C LEU A 133 -9.82 12.43 -12.19
N ARG A 134 -9.71 13.77 -12.23
CA ARG A 134 -10.32 14.59 -13.28
C ARG A 134 -9.79 14.25 -14.67
N LEU A 135 -8.47 14.11 -14.84
CA LEU A 135 -7.86 13.75 -16.13
C LEU A 135 -8.39 12.39 -16.62
N TYR A 136 -8.55 11.43 -15.71
CA TYR A 136 -9.10 10.12 -16.04
C TYR A 136 -10.59 10.21 -16.43
N ASP A 137 -11.40 10.92 -15.65
CA ASP A 137 -12.84 11.11 -15.91
C ASP A 137 -13.10 11.86 -17.23
N GLU A 138 -12.22 12.80 -17.59
CA GLU A 138 -12.24 13.54 -18.86
C GLU A 138 -11.69 12.71 -20.06
N GLY A 139 -11.19 11.49 -19.83
CA GLY A 139 -10.60 10.64 -20.86
C GLY A 139 -9.22 11.09 -21.35
N ARG A 140 -8.55 12.00 -20.63
CA ARG A 140 -7.23 12.56 -20.97
C ARG A 140 -6.09 11.63 -20.53
N LEU A 141 -6.11 10.41 -21.05
CA LEU A 141 -5.23 9.33 -20.59
C LEU A 141 -3.74 9.59 -20.77
N LYS A 142 -3.32 10.31 -21.82
CA LYS A 142 -1.91 10.66 -22.03
C LYS A 142 -1.38 11.55 -20.90
N GLU A 143 -2.14 12.58 -20.55
CA GLU A 143 -1.77 13.51 -19.48
C GLU A 143 -1.85 12.82 -18.11
N ALA A 144 -2.85 11.95 -17.91
CA ALA A 144 -2.93 11.11 -16.73
C ALA A 144 -1.70 10.20 -16.60
N GLN A 145 -1.21 9.62 -17.70
CA GLN A 145 0.00 8.77 -17.71
C GLN A 145 1.27 9.57 -17.39
N GLU A 146 1.39 10.79 -17.91
CA GLU A 146 2.50 11.69 -17.57
C GLU A 146 2.49 12.03 -16.07
N LEU A 147 1.31 12.37 -15.51
CA LEU A 147 1.16 12.60 -14.08
C LEU A 147 1.46 11.34 -13.26
N GLN A 148 1.03 10.16 -13.73
CA GLN A 148 1.31 8.88 -13.06
C GLN A 148 2.82 8.62 -13.00
N THR A 149 3.55 8.96 -14.06
CA THR A 149 5.02 8.82 -14.09
C THR A 149 5.69 9.65 -12.99
N ARG A 150 5.20 10.89 -12.76
CA ARG A 150 5.69 11.74 -11.67
C ARG A 150 5.31 11.16 -10.31
N PHE A 151 4.06 10.72 -10.17
CA PHE A 151 3.56 10.06 -8.96
C PHE A 151 4.38 8.84 -8.57
N SER A 152 4.70 7.96 -9.52
CA SER A 152 5.50 6.76 -9.25
C SER A 152 6.89 7.09 -8.72
N ARG A 153 7.56 8.10 -9.29
CA ARG A 153 8.88 8.55 -8.80
C ARG A 153 8.80 9.11 -7.38
N ALA A 154 7.84 9.98 -7.11
CA ALA A 154 7.69 10.61 -5.79
C ALA A 154 7.25 9.61 -4.71
N ASP A 155 6.27 8.75 -5.01
CA ASP A 155 5.77 7.75 -4.05
C ASP A 155 6.86 6.72 -3.72
N TRP A 156 7.64 6.30 -4.72
CA TRP A 156 8.81 5.44 -4.51
C TRP A 156 9.87 6.09 -3.63
N ALA A 157 10.18 7.37 -3.83
CA ALA A 157 11.14 8.09 -2.99
C ALA A 157 10.64 8.23 -1.54
N LEU A 158 9.37 8.56 -1.35
CA LEU A 158 8.78 8.81 -0.04
C LEU A 158 8.52 7.53 0.77
N VAL A 159 8.17 6.41 0.12
CA VAL A 159 7.87 5.15 0.82
C VAL A 159 9.07 4.64 1.62
N GLN A 160 10.30 4.87 1.13
CA GLN A 160 11.54 4.50 1.82
C GLN A 160 11.73 5.24 3.16
N LEU A 161 11.08 6.39 3.32
CA LEU A 161 11.15 7.23 4.52
C LEU A 161 9.96 6.99 5.48
N GLY A 162 8.97 6.21 5.05
CA GLY A 162 7.77 5.90 5.83
C GLY A 162 6.94 7.12 6.22
N ILE A 163 6.11 6.97 7.26
CA ILE A 163 5.18 8.02 7.71
C ILE A 163 5.93 9.28 8.20
N ALA A 164 7.09 9.10 8.84
CA ALA A 164 7.92 10.22 9.26
C ALA A 164 8.45 11.01 8.05
N GLY A 165 8.71 10.36 6.92
CA GLY A 165 9.09 10.98 5.65
C GLY A 165 8.01 11.91 5.10
N ILE A 166 6.75 11.47 5.04
CA ILE A 166 5.62 12.32 4.60
C ILE A 166 5.50 13.57 5.48
N LYS A 167 5.60 13.40 6.81
CA LYS A 167 5.56 14.53 7.75
C LYS A 167 6.76 15.47 7.62
N ALA A 168 7.92 14.94 7.28
CA ALA A 168 9.11 15.74 7.03
C ALA A 168 8.96 16.51 5.70
N ALA A 169 8.37 15.90 4.67
CA ALA A 169 8.07 16.56 3.40
C ALA A 169 7.06 17.71 3.59
N LEU A 170 6.00 17.49 4.37
CA LEU A 170 5.08 18.55 4.76
C LEU A 170 5.81 19.71 5.46
N GLN A 171 6.78 19.40 6.34
CA GLN A 171 7.55 20.42 7.04
C GLN A 171 8.44 21.20 6.08
N LYS A 172 9.08 20.52 5.13
CA LYS A 172 9.98 21.12 4.13
C LYS A 172 9.23 22.03 3.16
N TYR A 173 8.12 21.56 2.57
CA TYR A 173 7.45 22.28 1.49
C TYR A 173 6.32 23.21 1.96
N TYR A 174 5.70 22.94 3.10
CA TYR A 174 4.54 23.69 3.60
C TYR A 174 4.72 24.25 5.01
N GLY A 175 5.85 23.98 5.67
CA GLY A 175 6.19 24.57 6.96
C GLY A 175 5.53 23.91 8.18
N TYR A 176 4.82 22.78 8.03
CA TYR A 176 4.14 22.09 9.14
C TYR A 176 4.33 20.56 9.11
N GLY A 177 4.10 19.87 10.24
CA GLY A 177 4.12 18.39 10.31
C GLY A 177 5.30 17.81 11.08
N GLY A 178 6.36 18.59 11.33
CA GLY A 178 7.39 18.33 12.33
C GLY A 178 8.28 17.10 12.13
N GLY A 179 8.11 16.32 11.04
CA GLY A 179 8.99 15.20 10.67
C GLY A 179 9.08 14.03 11.67
N ARG A 180 8.17 13.98 12.66
CA ARG A 180 8.22 13.03 13.77
C ARG A 180 7.03 12.07 13.78
N SER A 181 7.31 10.81 14.04
CA SER A 181 6.28 9.78 14.30
C SER A 181 6.30 9.36 15.77
N ARG A 182 5.14 8.93 16.27
CA ARG A 182 5.01 8.42 17.63
C ARG A 182 5.55 6.98 17.67
N ARG A 183 6.29 6.64 18.73
CA ARG A 183 6.77 5.27 19.00
C ARG A 183 5.59 4.28 18.96
N PRO A 184 5.79 3.05 18.42
CA PRO A 184 7.06 2.40 18.08
C PRO A 184 7.65 2.75 16.70
N LEU A 185 7.00 3.61 15.92
CA LEU A 185 7.55 4.07 14.64
C LEU A 185 8.83 4.88 14.87
N SER A 186 9.71 4.90 13.85
CA SER A 186 10.97 5.66 13.89
C SER A 186 10.72 7.13 14.27
N SER A 187 11.50 7.63 15.23
CA SER A 187 11.18 8.84 15.98
C SER A 187 11.34 10.14 15.19
N ALA A 188 12.13 10.16 14.12
CA ALA A 188 12.23 11.29 13.18
C ALA A 188 12.93 10.88 11.87
N VAL A 189 12.58 11.54 10.78
CA VAL A 189 13.40 11.55 9.55
C VAL A 189 14.20 12.85 9.54
N ASP A 190 15.53 12.74 9.39
CA ASP A 190 16.39 13.91 9.18
C ASP A 190 15.98 14.62 7.88
N ALA A 191 15.80 15.94 7.94
CA ALA A 191 15.45 16.76 6.79
C ALA A 191 16.41 16.56 5.62
N LYS A 192 17.69 16.26 5.88
CA LYS A 192 18.68 15.96 4.83
C LYS A 192 18.33 14.74 3.98
N LYS A 193 17.52 13.81 4.49
CA LYS A 193 17.05 12.64 3.72
C LYS A 193 16.00 13.00 2.66
N LEU A 194 15.47 14.23 2.70
CA LEU A 194 14.57 14.76 1.67
C LEU A 194 15.31 15.58 0.61
N ASP A 195 16.64 15.71 0.71
CA ASP A 195 17.43 16.44 -0.28
C ASP A 195 17.89 15.50 -1.41
N GLY A 196 18.47 16.07 -2.46
CA GLY A 196 18.98 15.31 -3.61
C GLY A 196 17.86 14.64 -4.41
N GLU A 197 17.92 13.32 -4.59
CA GLU A 197 17.00 12.56 -5.45
C GLU A 197 15.55 12.61 -4.96
N VAL A 198 15.32 12.63 -3.64
CA VAL A 198 13.97 12.71 -3.08
C VAL A 198 13.36 14.08 -3.38
N ASP A 199 14.14 15.15 -3.23
CA ASP A 199 13.71 16.51 -3.56
C ASP A 199 13.41 16.65 -5.05
N ALA A 200 14.28 16.10 -5.90
CA ALA A 200 14.10 16.14 -7.35
C ALA A 200 12.83 15.38 -7.79
N ALA A 201 12.52 14.26 -7.14
CA ALA A 201 11.33 13.46 -7.45
C ALA A 201 10.03 14.11 -6.95
N VAL A 202 10.05 14.74 -5.76
CA VAL A 202 8.86 15.29 -5.09
C VAL A 202 8.63 16.76 -5.46
N GLY A 203 9.69 17.56 -5.59
CA GLY A 203 9.65 19.01 -5.79
C GLY A 203 8.85 19.42 -7.02
N GLY A 204 9.08 18.77 -8.17
CA GLY A 204 8.31 19.06 -9.39
C GLY A 204 6.80 18.74 -9.27
N LEU A 205 6.41 17.83 -8.37
CA LEU A 205 5.00 17.58 -8.05
C LEU A 205 4.45 18.62 -7.07
N VAL A 206 5.25 19.11 -6.13
CA VAL A 206 4.87 20.21 -5.23
C VAL A 206 4.66 21.52 -6.00
N GLU A 207 5.49 21.80 -7.00
CA GLU A 207 5.30 22.93 -7.90
C GLU A 207 3.97 22.82 -8.65
N LEU A 208 3.67 21.64 -9.22
CA LEU A 208 2.39 21.37 -9.86
C LEU A 208 1.23 21.54 -8.87
N GLU A 209 1.32 20.95 -7.68
CA GLU A 209 0.33 21.04 -6.59
C GLU A 209 0.00 22.50 -6.25
N ASN A 210 1.02 23.37 -6.20
CA ASN A 210 0.83 24.78 -5.91
C ASN A 210 0.23 25.57 -7.08
N SER A 211 0.41 25.09 -8.32
CA SER A 211 -0.12 25.73 -9.54
C SER A 211 -1.57 25.36 -9.87
N LEU A 212 -2.06 24.22 -9.37
CA LEU A 212 -3.44 23.72 -9.56
C LEU A 212 -4.44 24.42 -8.64
#